data_AF-M7UUX4-F1
#
_entry.id   AF-M7UUX4-F1
#
_cell.length_a   1.000
_cell.length_b   1.000
_cell.length_c   1.000
_cell.angle_alpha   90.00
_cell.angle_beta   90.00
_cell.angle_gamma   90.00
#
_symmetry.space_group_name_H-M   'P 1'
#
loop_
_entity.id
_entity.type
_entity.pdbx_description
1 polymer ?
#
loop_
_entity_poly.entity_id
_entity_poly.type
_entity_poly.pdbx_seq_one_letter_code
_entity_poly.pdbx_strand_id
1 'polypeptide(L)'
;MAIPALEPQLHDADTSSNNMSSNSTDSGYDTNSTTPLEKSEKPNTQELKQQQLDPKRPPFVRVPDLFGSIMSTKPVVNPNYFAAKARGDRWIARVMNFNKAVAARNSKVDLCFLASIWAPDAPEDRLVMMLDWNHWVFLFDDQFDEGHLKEDPAAAAEEVKQTIAIMGGNAPRYTAESNPIRYVFQQCWDRLKAVSSQVPEMQQRWIDQHKRYFDQLLVQVDQQVGGENFTRDVEAYMDLRRGTIGAYPAINLSEYGAGVNVPQHVYDHPSLQECMKVSADLVILVNDVLSYRKDLELGVDHNLMSLLMQRDNLSAQQAVDMIGDMVNDCYRRWYLALAELPSYGEKIDYNVMKFVEICRAVAQGNLYWRQVDSAVDLFTQQRSQMEVKLTEVIVSKQVVTWVLRVMKSMKRVSCTFRPLRTWSWHEGRNKRGKCS
;
A
#
# COMPACT_ATOMS: atom_id res chain seq x y z
N MET A 1 10.63 -27.57 60.80
CA MET A 1 9.31 -28.21 60.53
C MET A 1 9.19 -28.29 59.01
N ALA A 2 9.69 -29.33 58.36
CA ALA A 2 9.13 -30.68 58.21
C ALA A 2 8.02 -30.77 57.13
N ILE A 3 8.47 -31.20 55.95
CA ILE A 3 7.80 -31.83 54.78
C ILE A 3 7.07 -33.13 55.28
N PRO A 4 5.98 -33.67 54.67
CA PRO A 4 6.10 -34.29 53.35
C PRO A 4 4.94 -34.39 52.35
N ALA A 5 5.40 -34.73 51.14
CA ALA A 5 4.75 -35.16 49.90
C ALA A 5 3.84 -36.39 50.04
N LEU A 6 3.05 -36.67 48.98
CA LEU A 6 2.68 -38.02 48.53
C LEU A 6 1.98 -38.00 47.15
N GLU A 7 2.64 -38.59 46.16
CA GLU A 7 2.11 -39.47 45.11
C GLU A 7 2.73 -40.87 45.39
N PRO A 8 2.45 -41.99 44.67
CA PRO A 8 1.39 -42.39 43.71
C PRO A 8 0.80 -43.79 44.06
N GLN A 9 -0.13 -44.39 43.27
CA GLN A 9 -0.31 -45.85 42.92
C GLN A 9 -1.51 -45.98 41.95
N LEU A 10 -1.48 -46.56 40.73
CA LEU A 10 -1.18 -47.90 40.19
C LEU A 10 -2.14 -49.05 40.59
N HIS A 11 -2.89 -49.57 39.59
CA HIS A 11 -3.25 -50.98 39.31
C HIS A 11 -4.04 -50.98 37.98
N ASP A 12 -3.59 -51.52 36.84
CA ASP A 12 -3.20 -52.88 36.39
C ASP A 12 -4.35 -53.79 35.90
N ALA A 13 -4.03 -54.49 34.81
CA ALA A 13 -4.62 -55.70 34.20
C ALA A 13 -5.75 -55.49 33.15
N ASP A 14 -5.76 -56.13 31.98
CA ASP A 14 -4.87 -57.15 31.40
C ASP A 14 -5.23 -57.44 29.93
N THR A 15 -4.24 -57.89 29.16
CA THR A 15 -4.31 -58.83 28.00
C THR A 15 -5.11 -58.43 26.74
N SER A 16 -4.71 -58.75 25.51
CA SER A 16 -3.93 -59.88 24.99
C SER A 16 -3.28 -59.56 23.64
N SER A 17 -2.08 -60.10 23.46
CA SER A 17 -1.27 -60.25 22.26
C SER A 17 -1.90 -61.12 21.14
N ASN A 18 -1.50 -60.86 19.89
CA ASN A 18 -1.00 -61.81 18.87
C ASN A 18 -0.92 -61.05 17.52
N ASN A 19 0.23 -60.58 17.04
CA ASN A 19 1.41 -61.26 16.47
C ASN A 19 1.19 -61.91 15.09
N MET A 20 2.11 -61.54 14.18
CA MET A 20 2.64 -62.26 13.01
C MET A 20 1.99 -62.22 11.61
N SER A 21 2.68 -61.47 10.73
CA SER A 21 3.46 -61.92 9.56
C SER A 21 2.77 -62.34 8.24
N SER A 22 3.15 -61.59 7.19
CA SER A 22 3.60 -62.02 5.83
C SER A 22 2.85 -63.16 5.10
N ASN A 23 2.35 -62.87 3.89
CA ASN A 23 2.99 -63.33 2.66
C ASN A 23 2.30 -62.80 1.40
N SER A 24 3.15 -62.54 0.40
CA SER A 24 2.83 -62.40 -1.01
C SER A 24 2.15 -63.66 -1.57
N THR A 25 1.24 -63.50 -2.54
CA THR A 25 1.38 -64.13 -3.87
C THR A 25 0.38 -63.56 -4.86
N ASP A 26 0.92 -63.39 -6.06
CA ASP A 26 0.36 -63.14 -7.38
C ASP A 26 -0.83 -64.04 -7.77
N SER A 27 -1.80 -63.49 -8.49
CA SER A 27 -2.67 -64.24 -9.42
C SER A 27 -3.35 -63.28 -10.40
N GLY A 28 -2.88 -63.26 -11.65
CA GLY A 28 -3.62 -62.69 -12.78
C GLY A 28 -4.79 -63.58 -13.22
N TYR A 29 -5.83 -62.95 -13.80
CA TYR A 29 -6.46 -63.32 -15.09
C TYR A 29 -7.61 -62.33 -15.40
N ASP A 30 -7.32 -61.45 -16.35
CA ASP A 30 -8.11 -61.00 -17.51
C ASP A 30 -9.65 -60.83 -17.52
N THR A 31 -10.00 -59.63 -18.02
CA THR A 31 -10.97 -59.29 -19.08
C THR A 31 -12.42 -58.87 -18.78
N ASN A 32 -12.73 -57.72 -19.39
CA ASN A 32 -14.03 -57.19 -19.81
C ASN A 32 -14.95 -56.54 -18.76
N SER A 33 -14.76 -55.24 -18.58
CA SER A 33 -15.89 -54.31 -18.52
C SER A 33 -15.54 -52.99 -19.21
N THR A 34 -16.07 -52.82 -20.40
CA THR A 34 -16.00 -51.61 -21.24
C THR A 34 -16.83 -50.51 -20.61
N THR A 35 -16.17 -49.57 -19.92
CA THR A 35 -16.76 -48.27 -19.59
C THR A 35 -16.50 -47.32 -20.76
N PRO A 36 -17.49 -46.58 -21.30
CA PRO A 36 -17.25 -45.67 -22.41
C PRO A 36 -16.32 -44.54 -21.98
N LEU A 37 -15.23 -44.36 -22.73
CA LEU A 37 -14.37 -43.17 -22.67
C LEU A 37 -15.24 -41.93 -22.88
N GLU A 38 -15.34 -41.09 -21.84
CA GLU A 38 -15.85 -39.72 -21.97
C GLU A 38 -15.03 -39.00 -23.04
N LYS A 39 -15.74 -38.55 -24.08
CA LYS A 39 -15.15 -37.79 -25.17
C LYS A 39 -14.58 -36.50 -24.58
N SER A 40 -13.28 -36.27 -24.79
CA SER A 40 -12.66 -34.98 -24.55
C SER A 40 -13.44 -33.91 -25.33
N GLU A 41 -14.13 -33.03 -24.61
CA GLU A 41 -14.75 -31.85 -25.22
C GLU A 41 -13.63 -31.00 -25.82
N LYS A 42 -13.64 -30.89 -27.15
CA LYS A 42 -12.79 -29.93 -27.86
C LYS A 42 -13.16 -28.53 -27.38
N PRO A 43 -12.20 -27.61 -27.22
CA PRO A 43 -12.49 -26.24 -26.82
C PRO A 43 -13.53 -25.63 -27.77
N ASN A 44 -14.58 -25.08 -27.19
CA ASN A 44 -15.69 -24.50 -27.91
C ASN A 44 -15.18 -23.38 -28.83
N THR A 45 -15.23 -23.63 -30.14
CA THR A 45 -14.73 -22.73 -31.19
C THR A 45 -15.49 -21.39 -31.23
N GLN A 46 -16.56 -21.24 -30.44
CA GLN A 46 -17.26 -19.98 -30.23
C GLN A 46 -16.56 -19.06 -29.21
N GLU A 47 -15.87 -19.58 -28.20
CA GLU A 47 -15.13 -18.73 -27.22
C GLU A 47 -13.87 -18.11 -27.85
N LEU A 48 -13.22 -18.82 -28.78
CA LEU A 48 -12.10 -18.31 -29.58
C LEU A 48 -12.52 -17.30 -30.65
N LYS A 49 -13.81 -17.20 -30.98
CA LYS A 49 -14.34 -16.23 -31.96
C LYS A 49 -14.83 -14.92 -31.35
N GLN A 50 -14.91 -14.81 -30.02
CA GLN A 50 -15.30 -13.58 -29.33
C GLN A 50 -14.12 -12.58 -29.12
N GLN A 51 -12.96 -12.85 -29.73
CA GLN A 51 -11.82 -11.93 -29.80
C GLN A 51 -11.65 -11.28 -31.19
N GLN A 52 -12.69 -11.25 -32.02
CA GLN A 52 -12.76 -10.24 -33.08
C GLN A 52 -13.04 -8.88 -32.42
N LEU A 53 -11.95 -8.19 -32.07
CA LEU A 53 -11.95 -6.80 -31.63
C LEU A 53 -12.78 -5.97 -32.63
N ASP A 54 -13.92 -5.46 -32.16
CA ASP A 54 -14.65 -4.40 -32.86
C ASP A 54 -13.66 -3.24 -33.07
N PRO A 55 -13.33 -2.88 -34.33
CA PRO A 55 -12.33 -1.86 -34.62
C PRO A 55 -12.74 -0.45 -34.15
N LYS A 56 -13.98 -0.27 -33.65
CA LYS A 56 -14.45 0.98 -33.04
C LYS A 56 -14.33 1.00 -31.51
N ARG A 57 -14.01 -0.12 -30.87
CA ARG A 57 -13.83 -0.17 -29.42
C ARG A 57 -12.37 0.15 -29.10
N PRO A 58 -12.09 1.14 -28.24
CA PRO A 58 -10.72 1.43 -27.86
C PRO A 58 -10.06 0.16 -27.29
N PRO A 59 -8.75 -0.06 -27.54
CA PRO A 59 -8.06 -1.23 -27.04
C PRO A 59 -8.21 -1.29 -25.51
N PHE A 60 -8.61 -2.45 -25.01
CA PHE A 60 -8.78 -2.71 -23.58
C PHE A 60 -7.82 -3.80 -23.16
N VAL A 61 -7.33 -3.72 -21.93
CA VAL A 61 -6.49 -4.74 -21.31
C VAL A 61 -7.26 -5.36 -20.15
N ARG A 62 -7.19 -6.68 -20.02
CA ARG A 62 -7.69 -7.39 -18.86
C ARG A 62 -6.62 -7.37 -17.78
N VAL A 63 -6.86 -6.60 -16.72
CA VAL A 63 -6.03 -6.61 -15.51
C VAL A 63 -6.17 -7.97 -14.81
N PRO A 64 -5.07 -8.61 -14.35
CA PRO A 64 -5.11 -9.87 -13.61
C PRO A 64 -5.86 -9.69 -12.29
N ASP A 65 -6.23 -10.81 -11.66
CA ASP A 65 -6.79 -10.75 -10.32
C ASP A 65 -5.70 -10.37 -9.31
N LEU A 66 -5.66 -9.08 -8.96
CA LEU A 66 -4.72 -8.54 -7.98
C LEU A 66 -5.13 -8.84 -6.52
N PHE A 67 -6.32 -9.45 -6.29
CA PHE A 67 -6.87 -9.78 -4.97
C PHE A 67 -6.65 -11.25 -4.60
N GLY A 68 -5.51 -11.81 -5.01
CA GLY A 68 -5.12 -13.18 -4.69
C GLY A 68 -4.41 -13.30 -3.33
N SER A 69 -4.43 -14.50 -2.75
CA SER A 69 -3.53 -14.90 -1.65
C SER A 69 -3.51 -13.89 -0.47
N ILE A 70 -2.33 -13.41 -0.07
CA ILE A 70 -2.12 -12.47 1.03
C ILE A 70 -2.76 -11.09 0.81
N MET A 71 -3.17 -10.78 -0.43
CA MET A 71 -3.85 -9.55 -0.82
C MET A 71 -5.39 -9.70 -0.84
N SER A 72 -5.90 -10.94 -0.72
CA SER A 72 -7.34 -11.26 -0.84
C SER A 72 -8.20 -10.83 0.34
N THR A 73 -7.59 -10.62 1.51
CA THR A 73 -8.34 -10.30 2.72
C THR A 73 -8.91 -8.89 2.64
N LYS A 74 -10.07 -8.67 3.24
CA LYS A 74 -10.59 -7.30 3.36
C LYS A 74 -9.81 -6.57 4.46
N PRO A 75 -9.22 -5.40 4.18
CA PRO A 75 -8.46 -4.68 5.18
C PRO A 75 -9.38 -4.11 6.27
N VAL A 76 -8.85 -4.04 7.48
CA VAL A 76 -9.43 -3.26 8.58
C VAL A 76 -9.01 -1.81 8.38
N VAL A 77 -9.97 -0.89 8.48
CA VAL A 77 -9.70 0.54 8.39
C VAL A 77 -9.68 1.09 9.80
N ASN A 78 -8.62 1.84 10.13
CA ASN A 78 -8.46 2.45 11.43
C ASN A 78 -9.70 3.27 11.87
N PRO A 79 -10.24 3.05 13.07
CA PRO A 79 -11.45 3.74 13.55
C PRO A 79 -11.28 5.26 13.67
N ASN A 80 -10.04 5.74 13.80
CA ASN A 80 -9.71 7.16 13.89
C ASN A 80 -9.63 7.86 12.51
N TYR A 81 -9.84 7.14 11.40
CA TYR A 81 -9.72 7.64 10.02
C TYR A 81 -10.35 9.03 9.82
N PHE A 82 -11.62 9.22 10.19
CA PHE A 82 -12.31 10.50 9.94
C PHE A 82 -11.70 11.66 10.74
N ALA A 83 -11.31 11.42 11.99
CA ALA A 83 -10.71 12.44 12.84
C ALA A 83 -9.30 12.80 12.35
N ALA A 84 -8.48 11.79 12.07
CA ALA A 84 -7.12 11.96 11.58
C ALA A 84 -7.09 12.65 10.21
N LYS A 85 -7.94 12.22 9.27
CA LYS A 85 -8.07 12.83 7.94
C LYS A 85 -8.42 14.31 8.04
N ALA A 86 -9.45 14.63 8.82
CA ALA A 86 -9.89 16.01 8.97
C ALA A 86 -8.80 16.90 9.58
N ARG A 87 -8.00 16.37 10.52
CA ARG A 87 -6.90 17.08 11.16
C ARG A 87 -5.70 17.27 10.22
N GLY A 88 -5.23 16.20 9.58
CA GLY A 88 -4.08 16.23 8.67
C GLY A 88 -4.35 17.06 7.41
N ASP A 89 -5.51 16.88 6.76
CA ASP A 89 -5.87 17.65 5.56
C ASP A 89 -5.91 19.16 5.83
N ARG A 90 -6.43 19.57 7.00
CA ARG A 90 -6.42 20.99 7.41
C ARG A 90 -5.02 21.50 7.73
N TRP A 91 -4.15 20.65 8.24
CA TRP A 91 -2.79 21.05 8.56
C TRP A 91 -1.95 21.20 7.29
N ILE A 92 -1.93 20.20 6.41
CA ILE A 92 -1.16 20.26 5.16
C ILE A 92 -1.63 21.41 4.26
N ALA A 93 -2.95 21.65 4.16
CA ALA A 93 -3.48 22.75 3.36
C ALA A 93 -3.01 24.12 3.85
N ARG A 94 -2.78 24.28 5.16
CA ARG A 94 -2.20 25.51 5.71
C ARG A 94 -0.70 25.59 5.47
N VAL A 95 0.04 24.52 5.73
CA VAL A 95 1.49 24.48 5.55
C VAL A 95 1.89 24.75 4.10
N MET A 96 1.18 24.14 3.15
CA MET A 96 1.43 24.29 1.71
C MET A 96 0.71 25.50 1.09
N ASN A 97 -0.01 26.28 1.91
CA ASN A 97 -0.84 27.41 1.45
C ASN A 97 -1.79 27.07 0.29
N PHE A 98 -2.45 25.91 0.38
CA PHE A 98 -3.39 25.45 -0.64
C PHE A 98 -4.63 26.33 -0.71
N ASN A 99 -4.99 26.75 -1.92
CA ASN A 99 -6.32 27.28 -2.16
C ASN A 99 -7.38 26.17 -2.03
N LYS A 100 -8.66 26.55 -1.97
CA LYS A 100 -9.78 25.61 -1.75
C LYS A 100 -9.83 24.48 -2.79
N ALA A 101 -9.49 24.76 -4.06
CA ALA A 101 -9.54 23.76 -5.12
C ALA A 101 -8.40 22.75 -4.99
N VAL A 102 -7.18 23.21 -4.68
CA VAL A 102 -6.03 22.33 -4.43
C VAL A 102 -6.26 21.48 -3.18
N ALA A 103 -6.73 22.08 -2.08
CA ALA A 103 -7.04 21.34 -0.85
C ALA A 103 -8.13 20.28 -1.08
N ALA A 104 -9.16 20.58 -1.87
CA ALA A 104 -10.18 19.60 -2.22
C ALA A 104 -9.66 18.46 -3.11
N ARG A 105 -8.72 18.73 -4.03
CA ARG A 105 -8.07 17.68 -4.83
C ARG A 105 -7.18 16.80 -3.95
N ASN A 106 -6.29 17.39 -3.15
CA ASN A 106 -5.44 16.66 -2.20
C ASN A 106 -6.28 15.76 -1.26
N SER A 107 -7.38 16.29 -0.73
CA SER A 107 -8.27 15.54 0.16
C SER A 107 -8.92 14.33 -0.52
N LYS A 108 -9.15 14.36 -1.84
CA LYS A 108 -9.75 13.23 -2.60
C LYS A 108 -8.78 12.10 -2.87
N VAL A 109 -7.48 12.39 -2.95
CA VAL A 109 -6.42 11.37 -3.03
C VAL A 109 -6.54 10.42 -1.85
N ASP A 110 -6.99 10.91 -0.69
CA ASP A 110 -7.33 10.10 0.48
C ASP A 110 -6.16 9.24 1.01
N LEU A 111 -5.00 9.88 1.16
CA LEU A 111 -3.80 9.30 1.76
C LEU A 111 -4.01 8.84 3.22
N CYS A 112 -5.07 9.32 3.87
CA CYS A 112 -5.46 8.85 5.21
C CYS A 112 -6.08 7.47 5.16
N PHE A 113 -6.85 7.14 4.12
CA PHE A 113 -7.41 5.81 3.93
C PHE A 113 -6.28 4.79 3.75
N LEU A 114 -5.26 5.14 2.95
CA LEU A 114 -4.04 4.36 2.79
C LEU A 114 -3.35 4.09 4.14
N ALA A 115 -3.02 5.15 4.90
CA ALA A 115 -2.40 5.02 6.21
C ALA A 115 -3.25 4.23 7.22
N SER A 116 -4.58 4.32 7.12
CA SER A 116 -5.52 3.63 8.00
C SER A 116 -5.54 2.12 7.80
N ILE A 117 -5.15 1.63 6.61
CA ILE A 117 -4.99 0.20 6.33
C ILE A 117 -3.63 -0.29 6.83
N TRP A 118 -2.59 0.52 6.66
CA TRP A 118 -1.22 0.17 7.08
C TRP A 118 -1.09 -0.04 8.59
N ALA A 119 -1.82 0.74 9.38
CA ALA A 119 -1.84 0.61 10.83
C ALA A 119 -3.29 0.71 11.38
N PRO A 120 -4.07 -0.38 11.33
CA PRO A 120 -5.49 -0.37 11.67
C PRO A 120 -5.76 -0.03 13.15
N ASP A 121 -4.80 -0.31 14.03
CA ASP A 121 -4.94 -0.08 15.48
C ASP A 121 -4.15 1.14 15.98
N ALA A 122 -3.53 1.92 15.07
CA ALA A 122 -2.77 3.11 15.47
C ALA A 122 -3.66 4.14 16.20
N PRO A 123 -3.17 4.72 17.31
CA PRO A 123 -3.87 5.85 17.94
C PRO A 123 -3.90 7.06 17.00
N GLU A 124 -4.87 7.96 17.20
CA GLU A 124 -5.14 9.08 16.29
C GLU A 124 -3.89 9.93 16.02
N ASP A 125 -3.09 10.23 17.03
CA ASP A 125 -1.88 11.05 16.92
C ASP A 125 -0.81 10.42 16.02
N ARG A 126 -0.63 9.10 16.12
CA ARG A 126 0.26 8.35 15.21
C ARG A 126 -0.31 8.30 13.80
N LEU A 127 -1.61 8.05 13.64
CA LEU A 127 -2.24 8.04 12.32
C LEU A 127 -2.15 9.41 11.63
N VAL A 128 -2.27 10.51 12.38
CA VAL A 128 -2.06 11.88 11.85
C VAL A 128 -0.62 12.07 11.41
N MET A 129 0.36 11.58 12.16
CA MET A 129 1.77 11.63 11.74
C MET A 129 2.00 10.81 10.46
N MET A 130 1.39 9.63 10.34
CA MET A 130 1.46 8.82 9.13
C MET A 130 0.84 9.53 7.92
N LEU A 131 -0.29 10.19 8.11
CA LEU A 131 -0.91 11.02 7.07
C LEU A 131 -0.03 12.22 6.69
N ASP A 132 0.59 12.89 7.65
CA ASP A 132 1.52 14.00 7.39
C ASP A 132 2.74 13.52 6.58
N TRP A 133 3.28 12.35 6.90
CA TRP A 133 4.37 11.74 6.12
C TRP A 133 3.91 11.34 4.72
N ASN A 134 2.72 10.76 4.56
CA ASN A 134 2.18 10.45 3.24
C ASN A 134 2.00 11.72 2.40
N HIS A 135 1.51 12.82 2.98
CA HIS A 135 1.49 14.09 2.25
C HIS A 135 2.90 14.54 1.83
N TRP A 136 3.88 14.42 2.72
CA TRP A 136 5.25 14.76 2.39
C TRP A 136 5.81 13.92 1.24
N VAL A 137 5.70 12.59 1.30
CA VAL A 137 6.37 11.73 0.30
C VAL A 137 5.82 12.00 -1.09
N PHE A 138 4.51 12.15 -1.26
CA PHE A 138 3.91 12.49 -2.57
C PHE A 138 4.36 13.87 -3.07
N LEU A 139 4.35 14.90 -2.21
CA LEU A 139 4.79 16.25 -2.59
C LEU A 139 6.29 16.31 -2.90
N PHE A 140 7.10 15.50 -2.21
CA PHE A 140 8.53 15.40 -2.42
C PHE A 140 8.83 14.67 -3.73
N ASP A 141 8.21 13.52 -3.94
CA ASP A 141 8.36 12.67 -5.14
C ASP A 141 7.92 13.41 -6.42
N ASP A 142 6.83 14.18 -6.36
CA ASP A 142 6.36 15.03 -7.46
C ASP A 142 7.46 16.00 -7.96
N GLN A 143 8.40 16.42 -7.11
CA GLN A 143 9.52 17.28 -7.53
C GLN A 143 10.49 16.56 -8.48
N PHE A 144 10.67 15.24 -8.30
CA PHE A 144 11.56 14.36 -9.06
C PHE A 144 10.86 13.76 -10.29
N ASP A 145 9.58 13.44 -10.20
CA ASP A 145 8.85 12.77 -11.29
C ASP A 145 8.29 13.75 -12.34
N GLU A 146 7.61 14.80 -11.89
CA GLU A 146 6.90 15.77 -12.74
C GLU A 146 7.46 17.20 -12.60
N GLY A 147 8.42 17.39 -11.69
CA GLY A 147 8.88 18.69 -11.25
C GLY A 147 10.22 19.14 -11.81
N HIS A 148 10.75 20.19 -11.19
CA HIS A 148 11.99 20.86 -11.61
C HIS A 148 13.27 20.04 -11.37
N LEU A 149 13.21 18.95 -10.59
CA LEU A 149 14.38 18.11 -10.29
C LEU A 149 14.54 16.95 -11.28
N LYS A 150 13.49 16.64 -12.07
CA LYS A 150 13.43 15.49 -12.98
C LYS A 150 14.63 15.36 -13.92
N GLU A 151 15.13 16.49 -14.39
CA GLU A 151 16.22 16.57 -15.39
C GLU A 151 17.38 17.46 -14.92
N ASP A 152 17.45 17.73 -13.61
CA ASP A 152 18.51 18.53 -12.99
C ASP A 152 19.21 17.75 -11.87
N PRO A 153 20.23 16.92 -12.21
CA PRO A 153 20.95 16.11 -11.23
C PRO A 153 21.60 16.94 -10.12
N ALA A 154 22.05 18.16 -10.42
CA ALA A 154 22.71 19.02 -9.44
C ALA A 154 21.71 19.56 -8.41
N ALA A 155 20.54 20.02 -8.86
CA ALA A 155 19.46 20.45 -7.97
C ALA A 155 18.90 19.27 -7.17
N ALA A 156 18.71 18.10 -7.79
CA ALA A 156 18.26 16.88 -7.12
C ALA A 156 19.20 16.47 -5.99
N ALA A 157 20.52 16.46 -6.25
CA ALA A 157 21.55 16.15 -5.25
C ALA A 157 21.52 17.12 -4.06
N GLU A 158 21.34 18.42 -4.30
CA GLU A 158 21.25 19.40 -3.22
C GLU A 158 19.94 19.25 -2.41
N GLU A 159 18.80 18.97 -3.05
CA GLU A 159 17.53 18.70 -2.34
C GLU A 159 17.64 17.47 -1.43
N VAL A 160 18.21 16.37 -1.95
CA VAL A 160 18.47 15.14 -1.19
C VAL A 160 19.39 15.42 -0.01
N LYS A 161 20.52 16.11 -0.24
CA LYS A 161 21.49 16.44 0.81
C LYS A 161 20.87 17.25 1.94
N GLN A 162 20.07 18.26 1.61
CA GLN A 162 19.40 19.10 2.62
C GLN A 162 18.35 18.30 3.40
N THR A 163 17.63 17.41 2.74
CA THR A 163 16.63 16.55 3.39
C THR A 163 17.28 15.51 4.31
N ILE A 164 18.40 14.91 3.90
CA ILE A 164 19.21 14.01 4.77
C ILE A 164 19.74 14.76 5.99
N ALA A 165 20.17 16.01 5.85
CA ALA A 165 20.70 16.80 6.95
C ALA A 165 19.68 17.02 8.10
N ILE A 166 18.38 16.96 7.82
CA ILE A 166 17.30 17.02 8.82
C ILE A 166 17.38 15.82 9.77
N MET A 167 17.58 14.63 9.20
CA MET A 167 17.73 13.40 9.99
C MET A 167 19.06 13.36 10.74
N GLY A 168 20.13 13.89 10.13
CA GLY A 168 21.47 13.96 10.73
C GLY A 168 21.64 15.03 11.82
N GLY A 169 20.65 15.90 12.05
CA GLY A 169 20.73 16.98 13.03
C GLY A 169 21.62 18.16 12.62
N ASN A 170 22.07 18.21 11.37
CA ASN A 170 22.96 19.22 10.82
C ASN A 170 22.24 20.29 9.97
N ALA A 171 20.93 20.12 9.75
CA ALA A 171 20.12 21.08 9.00
C ALA A 171 19.74 22.31 9.86
N PRO A 172 19.55 23.48 9.23
CA PRO A 172 18.81 24.57 9.86
C PRO A 172 17.37 24.12 10.14
N ARG A 173 16.70 24.79 11.08
CA ARG A 173 15.28 24.57 11.33
C ARG A 173 14.45 25.25 10.26
N TYR A 174 13.66 24.47 9.54
CA TYR A 174 12.73 24.99 8.53
C TYR A 174 11.42 25.44 9.18
N THR A 175 10.79 26.45 8.58
CA THR A 175 9.39 26.86 8.81
C THR A 175 8.56 26.63 7.54
N ALA A 176 7.23 26.64 7.68
CA ALA A 176 6.31 26.49 6.55
C ALA A 176 6.53 27.56 5.46
N GLU A 177 6.92 28.78 5.86
CA GLU A 177 7.18 29.89 4.94
C GLU A 177 8.51 29.75 4.20
N SER A 178 9.54 29.17 4.85
CA SER A 178 10.88 29.03 4.27
C SER A 178 10.98 27.87 3.29
N ASN A 179 10.46 26.69 3.65
CA ASN A 179 10.41 25.51 2.81
C ASN A 179 9.36 24.55 3.40
N PRO A 180 8.13 24.54 2.87
CA PRO A 180 7.03 23.79 3.47
C PRO A 180 7.23 22.27 3.38
N ILE A 181 7.84 21.75 2.32
CA ILE A 181 8.06 20.30 2.13
C ILE A 181 9.06 19.78 3.17
N ARG A 182 10.22 20.43 3.31
CA ARG A 182 11.21 20.08 4.35
C ARG A 182 10.68 20.31 5.75
N TYR A 183 9.84 21.33 5.95
CA TYR A 183 9.15 21.54 7.23
C TYR A 183 8.26 20.36 7.60
N VAL A 184 7.48 19.80 6.67
CA VAL A 184 6.64 18.62 6.95
C VAL A 184 7.52 17.42 7.33
N PHE A 185 8.58 17.13 6.57
CA PHE A 185 9.49 16.03 6.89
C PHE A 185 10.16 16.21 8.26
N GLN A 186 10.60 17.42 8.57
CA GLN A 186 11.17 17.78 9.86
C GLN A 186 10.19 17.51 11.00
N GLN A 187 8.90 17.86 10.86
CA GLN A 187 7.88 17.56 11.85
C GLN A 187 7.66 16.05 12.01
N CYS A 188 7.69 15.28 10.92
CA CYS A 188 7.59 13.82 10.96
C CYS A 188 8.78 13.22 11.74
N TRP A 189 10.00 13.65 11.42
CA TRP A 189 11.21 13.20 12.09
C TRP A 189 11.21 13.54 13.59
N ASP A 190 10.80 14.75 13.97
CA ASP A 190 10.75 15.16 15.37
C ASP A 190 9.72 14.35 16.18
N ARG A 191 8.55 14.05 15.59
CA ARG A 191 7.55 13.18 16.24
C ARG A 191 8.06 11.75 16.39
N LEU A 192 8.75 11.22 15.38
CA LEU A 192 9.35 9.89 15.48
C LEU A 192 10.41 9.83 16.58
N LYS A 193 11.35 10.78 16.62
CA LYS A 193 12.37 10.84 17.70
C LYS A 193 11.77 10.93 19.09
N ALA A 194 10.67 11.69 19.25
CA ALA A 194 10.03 11.87 20.55
C ALA A 194 9.56 10.53 21.17
N VAL A 195 9.04 9.61 20.35
CA VAL A 195 8.53 8.31 20.84
C VAL A 195 9.58 7.19 20.80
N SER A 196 10.59 7.31 19.93
CA SER A 196 11.61 6.29 19.72
C SER A 196 12.89 6.53 20.54
N SER A 197 12.85 7.46 21.51
CA SER A 197 13.96 7.71 22.44
C SER A 197 14.38 6.45 23.23
N GLN A 198 13.50 5.46 23.33
CA GLN A 198 13.75 4.17 23.96
C GLN A 198 13.91 3.00 22.96
N VAL A 199 13.87 3.27 21.65
CA VAL A 199 14.00 2.25 20.57
C VAL A 199 14.95 2.78 19.49
N PRO A 200 16.28 2.82 19.76
CA PRO A 200 17.27 3.36 18.82
C PRO A 200 17.25 2.69 17.44
N GLU A 201 16.92 1.41 17.38
CA GLU A 201 16.86 0.62 16.15
C GLU A 201 15.80 1.17 15.18
N MET A 202 14.65 1.64 15.69
CA MET A 202 13.60 2.24 14.86
C MET A 202 14.06 3.54 14.21
N GLN A 203 14.81 4.38 14.93
CA GLN A 203 15.39 5.59 14.38
C GLN A 203 16.41 5.28 13.30
N GLN A 204 17.26 4.28 13.55
CA GLN A 204 18.28 3.87 12.59
C GLN A 204 17.64 3.33 11.31
N ARG A 205 16.61 2.47 11.41
CA ARG A 205 15.86 1.98 10.25
C ARG A 205 15.21 3.10 9.45
N TRP A 206 14.60 4.08 10.13
CA TRP A 206 14.04 5.25 9.46
C TRP A 206 15.10 5.99 8.64
N ILE A 207 16.27 6.26 9.24
CA ILE A 207 17.39 6.92 8.57
C ILE A 207 17.85 6.11 7.36
N ASP A 208 18.05 4.81 7.53
CA ASP A 208 18.61 3.93 6.50
C ASP A 208 17.66 3.77 5.32
N GLN A 209 16.36 3.57 5.55
CA GLN A 209 15.40 3.43 4.45
C GLN A 209 15.15 4.76 3.72
N HIS A 210 15.17 5.90 4.41
CA HIS A 210 15.04 7.20 3.73
C HIS A 210 16.30 7.54 2.94
N LYS A 211 17.50 7.25 3.45
CA LYS A 211 18.74 7.40 2.68
C LYS A 211 18.71 6.53 1.43
N ARG A 212 18.32 5.26 1.56
CA ARG A 212 18.14 4.36 0.41
C ARG A 212 17.16 4.94 -0.61
N TYR A 213 16.02 5.47 -0.17
CA TYR A 213 15.05 6.11 -1.05
C TYR A 213 15.67 7.30 -1.80
N PHE A 214 16.32 8.21 -1.08
CA PHE A 214 16.93 9.39 -1.69
C PHE A 214 18.08 9.06 -2.65
N ASP A 215 18.96 8.11 -2.29
CA ASP A 215 20.05 7.67 -3.16
C ASP A 215 19.51 7.09 -4.48
N GLN A 216 18.39 6.35 -4.42
CA GLN A 216 17.76 5.77 -5.61
C GLN A 216 17.01 6.79 -6.45
N LEU A 217 16.49 7.87 -5.86
CA LEU A 217 15.96 9.01 -6.63
C LEU A 217 17.06 9.70 -7.45
N LEU A 218 18.27 9.83 -6.90
CA LEU A 218 19.40 10.41 -7.66
C LEU A 218 19.78 9.52 -8.84
N VAL A 219 19.82 8.19 -8.62
CA VAL A 219 20.03 7.22 -9.72
C VAL A 219 18.94 7.33 -10.77
N GLN A 220 17.67 7.50 -10.37
CA GLN A 220 16.56 7.70 -11.30
C GLN A 220 16.74 8.97 -12.15
N VAL A 221 17.13 10.09 -11.54
CA VAL A 221 17.37 11.35 -12.25
C VAL A 221 18.54 11.23 -13.23
N ASP A 222 19.66 10.65 -12.80
CA ASP A 222 20.83 10.44 -13.67
C ASP A 222 20.46 9.61 -14.90
N GLN A 223 19.67 8.55 -14.71
CA GLN A 223 19.25 7.69 -15.80
C GLN A 223 18.20 8.33 -16.73
N GLN A 224 17.31 9.17 -16.17
CA GLN A 224 16.37 9.98 -16.95
C GLN A 224 17.13 10.89 -17.91
N VAL A 225 18.15 11.60 -17.41
CA VAL A 225 19.00 12.49 -18.22
C VAL A 225 19.87 11.70 -19.21
N GLY A 226 20.33 10.51 -18.83
CA GLY A 226 21.11 9.62 -19.70
C GLY A 226 20.30 8.94 -20.81
N GLY A 227 18.96 8.98 -20.75
CA GLY A 227 18.09 8.28 -21.71
C GLY A 227 18.09 6.75 -21.56
N GLU A 228 18.41 6.24 -20.38
CA GLU A 228 18.59 4.81 -20.10
C GLU A 228 17.31 4.09 -19.64
N ASN A 229 16.14 4.72 -19.79
CA ASN A 229 14.89 4.19 -19.21
C ASN A 229 14.44 2.86 -19.82
N PHE A 230 14.70 2.63 -21.11
CA PHE A 230 14.22 1.44 -21.84
C PHE A 230 15.31 0.39 -22.10
N THR A 231 16.54 0.61 -21.63
CA THR A 231 17.66 -0.31 -21.83
C THR A 231 17.76 -1.36 -20.72
N ARG A 232 16.97 -1.22 -19.65
CA ARG A 232 17.03 -2.07 -18.46
C ARG A 232 16.40 -3.43 -18.70
N ASP A 233 16.90 -4.45 -18.01
CA ASP A 233 16.12 -5.65 -17.79
C ASP A 233 15.12 -5.50 -16.65
N VAL A 234 14.19 -6.44 -16.60
CA VAL A 234 13.10 -6.42 -15.62
C VAL A 234 13.66 -6.43 -14.20
N GLU A 235 14.73 -7.17 -13.92
CA GLU A 235 15.29 -7.20 -12.56
C GLU A 235 15.97 -5.88 -12.20
N ALA A 236 16.74 -5.29 -13.11
CA ALA A 236 17.34 -3.97 -12.91
C ALA A 236 16.28 -2.87 -12.75
N TYR A 237 15.16 -2.96 -13.48
CA TYR A 237 14.01 -2.09 -13.28
C TYR A 237 13.42 -2.28 -11.87
N MET A 238 13.15 -3.52 -11.46
CA MET A 238 12.58 -3.82 -10.16
C MET A 238 13.51 -3.39 -9.02
N ASP A 239 14.83 -3.54 -9.15
CA ASP A 239 15.80 -3.12 -8.15
C ASP A 239 15.81 -1.61 -7.92
N LEU A 240 15.81 -0.82 -9.00
CA LEU A 240 15.68 0.63 -8.92
C LEU A 240 14.32 1.01 -8.31
N ARG A 241 13.24 0.42 -8.83
CA ARG A 241 11.87 0.76 -8.42
C ARG A 241 11.59 0.37 -6.96
N ARG A 242 12.19 -0.70 -6.43
CA ARG A 242 12.20 -1.03 -4.99
C ARG A 242 12.79 0.10 -4.16
N GLY A 243 13.78 0.80 -4.71
CA GLY A 243 14.38 1.99 -4.13
C GLY A 243 13.47 3.21 -4.13
N THR A 244 12.74 3.44 -5.22
CA THR A 244 12.01 4.69 -5.45
C THR A 244 10.51 4.63 -5.16
N ILE A 245 9.88 3.46 -5.07
CA ILE A 245 8.42 3.33 -4.85
C ILE A 245 7.95 3.75 -3.43
N GLY A 246 8.88 4.05 -2.51
CA GLY A 246 8.55 4.49 -1.15
C GLY A 246 8.03 3.40 -0.20
N ALA A 247 8.01 2.13 -0.62
CA ALA A 247 7.48 1.04 0.19
C ALA A 247 8.28 0.76 1.47
N TYR A 248 9.62 0.78 1.43
CA TYR A 248 10.43 0.53 2.63
C TYR A 248 10.27 1.64 3.69
N PRO A 249 10.34 2.94 3.34
CA PRO A 249 9.95 4.00 4.27
C PRO A 249 8.53 3.84 4.85
N ALA A 250 7.56 3.43 4.03
CA ALA A 250 6.19 3.17 4.49
C ALA A 250 6.09 1.99 5.48
N ILE A 251 6.89 0.94 5.31
CA ILE A 251 6.99 -0.18 6.27
C ILE A 251 7.48 0.32 7.63
N ASN A 252 8.56 1.12 7.70
CA ASN A 252 9.04 1.66 8.97
C ASN A 252 8.08 2.70 9.58
N LEU A 253 7.41 3.48 8.74
CA LEU A 253 6.34 4.36 9.22
C LEU A 253 5.21 3.57 9.87
N SER A 254 4.87 2.42 9.31
CA SER A 254 3.82 1.53 9.82
C SER A 254 4.26 0.79 11.08
N GLU A 255 5.55 0.44 11.19
CA GLU A 255 6.19 -0.03 12.42
C GLU A 255 6.04 1.00 13.56
N TYR A 256 6.32 2.28 13.28
CA TYR A 256 6.04 3.39 14.19
C TYR A 256 4.54 3.47 14.54
N GLY A 257 3.67 3.43 13.54
CA GLY A 257 2.21 3.53 13.71
C GLY A 257 1.66 2.46 14.65
N ALA A 258 2.06 1.22 14.43
CA ALA A 258 1.64 0.05 15.20
C ALA A 258 2.37 -0.10 16.55
N GLY A 259 3.49 0.61 16.76
CA GLY A 259 4.31 0.49 17.97
C GLY A 259 4.96 -0.88 18.11
N VAL A 260 5.34 -1.48 16.99
CA VAL A 260 6.02 -2.77 16.96
C VAL A 260 7.50 -2.56 17.21
N ASN A 261 8.12 -3.46 17.99
CA ASN A 261 9.56 -3.44 18.23
C ASN A 261 10.15 -4.82 17.93
N VAL A 262 10.79 -4.95 16.78
CA VAL A 262 11.51 -6.15 16.37
C VAL A 262 13.00 -5.96 16.63
N PRO A 263 13.69 -6.86 17.38
CA PRO A 263 15.14 -6.78 17.57
C PRO A 263 15.91 -6.79 16.24
N GLN A 264 17.03 -6.07 16.17
CA GLN A 264 17.77 -5.88 14.91
C GLN A 264 18.21 -7.20 14.25
N HIS A 265 18.71 -8.17 15.01
CA HIS A 265 19.11 -9.48 14.48
C HIS A 265 17.94 -10.26 13.85
N VAL A 266 16.70 -10.03 14.30
CA VAL A 266 15.51 -10.64 13.69
C VAL A 266 15.05 -9.85 12.48
N TYR A 267 15.14 -8.53 12.54
CA TYR A 267 14.86 -7.66 11.40
C TYR A 267 15.75 -8.01 10.21
N ASP A 268 17.05 -8.23 10.47
CA ASP A 268 18.05 -8.57 9.45
C ASP A 268 17.94 -10.02 8.96
N HIS A 269 17.05 -10.84 9.54
CA HIS A 269 16.86 -12.21 9.08
C HIS A 269 16.39 -12.23 7.62
N PRO A 270 16.97 -13.06 6.74
CA PRO A 270 16.64 -13.08 5.31
C PRO A 270 15.15 -13.24 5.02
N SER A 271 14.43 -14.06 5.79
CA SER A 271 12.98 -14.21 5.65
C SER A 271 12.19 -12.92 5.89
N LEU A 272 12.56 -12.11 6.88
CA LEU A 272 11.84 -10.87 7.15
C LEU A 272 12.18 -9.81 6.10
N GLN A 273 13.44 -9.76 5.66
CA GLN A 273 13.87 -8.95 4.52
C GLN A 273 13.11 -9.32 3.24
N GLU A 274 12.90 -10.61 2.99
CA GLU A 274 12.14 -11.09 1.83
C GLU A 274 10.65 -10.71 1.94
N CYS A 275 10.05 -10.72 3.13
CA CYS A 275 8.68 -10.21 3.31
C CYS A 275 8.57 -8.71 2.95
N MET A 276 9.56 -7.90 3.34
CA MET A 276 9.61 -6.49 2.95
C MET A 276 9.82 -6.31 1.43
N LYS A 277 10.71 -7.11 0.84
CA LYS A 277 10.98 -7.11 -0.61
C LYS A 277 9.71 -7.48 -1.39
N VAL A 278 9.01 -8.55 -1.00
CA VAL A 278 7.74 -8.95 -1.61
C VAL A 278 6.68 -7.86 -1.45
N SER A 279 6.59 -7.21 -0.30
CA SER A 279 5.68 -6.07 -0.13
C SER A 279 6.00 -4.96 -1.13
N ALA A 280 7.27 -4.58 -1.28
CA ALA A 280 7.68 -3.56 -2.24
C ALA A 280 7.34 -3.99 -3.68
N ASP A 281 7.66 -5.23 -4.06
CA ASP A 281 7.33 -5.79 -5.39
C ASP A 281 5.82 -5.71 -5.67
N LEU A 282 4.98 -6.11 -4.73
CA LEU A 282 3.53 -6.04 -4.89
C LEU A 282 3.03 -4.60 -5.04
N VAL A 283 3.61 -3.65 -4.29
CA VAL A 283 3.28 -2.22 -4.45
C VAL A 283 3.64 -1.74 -5.86
N ILE A 284 4.83 -2.09 -6.35
CA ILE A 284 5.31 -1.74 -7.70
C ILE A 284 4.40 -2.30 -8.77
N LEU A 285 4.21 -3.62 -8.78
CA LEU A 285 3.47 -4.32 -9.83
C LEU A 285 2.01 -3.84 -9.91
N VAL A 286 1.37 -3.60 -8.75
CA VAL A 286 0.01 -3.04 -8.69
C VAL A 286 0.00 -1.58 -9.13
N ASN A 287 0.97 -0.78 -8.70
CA ASN A 287 1.05 0.63 -9.06
C ASN A 287 1.19 0.78 -10.58
N ASP A 288 2.21 0.15 -11.17
CA ASP A 288 2.55 0.28 -12.58
C ASP A 288 1.40 -0.15 -13.50
N VAL A 289 0.67 -1.21 -13.16
CA VAL A 289 -0.51 -1.64 -13.94
C VAL A 289 -1.65 -0.62 -13.84
N LEU A 290 -1.93 -0.11 -12.64
CA LEU A 290 -3.08 0.78 -12.40
C LEU A 290 -2.77 2.25 -12.75
N SER A 291 -1.50 2.67 -12.73
CA SER A 291 -1.04 4.00 -13.14
C SER A 291 -0.77 4.09 -14.64
N TYR A 292 -0.54 2.97 -15.34
CA TYR A 292 -0.06 2.96 -16.72
C TYR A 292 -0.77 3.93 -17.65
N ARG A 293 -2.10 4.01 -17.58
CA ARG A 293 -2.85 4.96 -18.41
C ARG A 293 -2.48 6.41 -18.12
N LYS A 294 -2.44 6.80 -16.84
CA LYS A 294 -2.03 8.15 -16.41
C LYS A 294 -0.61 8.42 -16.87
N ASP A 295 0.29 7.46 -16.64
CA ASP A 295 1.71 7.59 -16.96
C ASP A 295 1.93 7.77 -18.46
N LEU A 296 1.20 7.02 -19.28
CA LEU A 296 1.22 7.16 -20.75
C LEU A 296 0.69 8.54 -21.20
N GLU A 297 -0.38 9.04 -20.58
CA GLU A 297 -0.94 10.37 -20.89
C GLU A 297 0.03 11.52 -20.51
N LEU A 298 0.90 11.30 -19.50
CA LEU A 298 1.90 12.26 -19.02
C LEU A 298 3.29 12.07 -19.64
N GLY A 299 3.50 11.04 -20.47
CA GLY A 299 4.82 10.72 -21.02
C GLY A 299 5.82 10.28 -19.94
N VAL A 300 5.34 9.61 -18.89
CA VAL A 300 6.19 9.03 -17.84
C VAL A 300 6.66 7.65 -18.32
N ASP A 301 7.95 7.57 -18.63
CA ASP A 301 8.57 6.35 -19.16
C ASP A 301 9.01 5.36 -18.06
N HIS A 302 8.90 5.76 -16.79
CA HIS A 302 9.29 4.97 -15.62
C HIS A 302 8.16 4.03 -15.16
N ASN A 303 7.74 3.10 -16.03
CA ASN A 303 6.67 2.15 -15.76
C ASN A 303 6.98 0.78 -16.40
N LEU A 304 6.82 -0.32 -15.66
CA LEU A 304 7.14 -1.67 -16.15
C LEU A 304 6.34 -2.07 -17.41
N MET A 305 5.10 -1.61 -17.54
CA MET A 305 4.30 -1.82 -18.75
C MET A 305 4.97 -1.21 -19.98
N SER A 306 5.45 0.03 -19.86
CA SER A 306 6.17 0.73 -20.92
C SER A 306 7.46 -0.01 -21.26
N LEU A 307 8.21 -0.46 -20.26
CA LEU A 307 9.44 -1.22 -20.45
C LEU A 307 9.19 -2.52 -21.23
N LEU A 308 8.24 -3.35 -20.78
CA LEU A 308 7.90 -4.63 -21.41
C LEU A 308 7.42 -4.47 -22.85
N MET A 309 6.60 -3.44 -23.11
CA MET A 309 6.09 -3.19 -24.46
C MET A 309 7.18 -2.66 -25.41
N GLN A 310 8.00 -1.73 -24.96
CA GLN A 310 9.03 -1.10 -25.81
C GLN A 310 10.24 -2.00 -26.04
N ARG A 311 10.71 -2.67 -24.98
CA ARG A 311 11.94 -3.48 -25.02
C ARG A 311 11.68 -4.87 -25.58
N ASP A 312 10.66 -5.55 -25.06
CA ASP A 312 10.37 -6.96 -25.37
C ASP A 312 9.35 -7.11 -26.51
N ASN A 313 8.92 -5.99 -27.12
CA ASN A 313 7.94 -5.91 -28.19
C ASN A 313 6.64 -6.68 -27.87
N LEU A 314 6.25 -6.66 -26.58
CA LEU A 314 5.03 -7.30 -26.11
C LEU A 314 3.81 -6.41 -26.40
N SER A 315 2.68 -7.05 -26.69
CA SER A 315 1.39 -6.34 -26.62
C SER A 315 1.06 -5.94 -25.19
N ALA A 316 0.20 -4.94 -25.02
CA ALA A 316 -0.24 -4.50 -23.69
C ALA A 316 -0.88 -5.64 -22.87
N GLN A 317 -1.59 -6.58 -23.51
CA GLN A 317 -2.14 -7.74 -22.79
C GLN A 317 -1.04 -8.69 -22.32
N GLN A 318 -0.05 -9.00 -23.17
CA GLN A 318 1.08 -9.85 -22.79
C GLN A 318 1.91 -9.25 -21.65
N ALA A 319 2.12 -7.94 -21.67
CA ALA A 319 2.83 -7.25 -20.58
C ALA A 319 2.05 -7.34 -19.25
N VAL A 320 0.73 -7.12 -19.27
CA VAL A 320 -0.12 -7.28 -18.08
C VAL A 320 -0.17 -8.73 -17.58
N ASP A 321 -0.22 -9.71 -18.50
CA ASP A 321 -0.21 -11.13 -18.13
C ASP A 321 1.12 -11.50 -17.45
N MET A 322 2.25 -11.02 -17.97
CA MET A 322 3.58 -11.22 -17.37
C MET A 322 3.68 -10.60 -15.97
N ILE A 323 3.13 -9.40 -15.77
CA ILE A 323 3.04 -8.79 -14.43
C ILE A 323 2.15 -9.64 -13.50
N GLY A 324 1.06 -10.22 -14.03
CA GLY A 324 0.23 -11.17 -13.28
C GLY A 324 1.01 -12.38 -12.78
N ASP A 325 1.90 -12.94 -13.61
CA ASP A 325 2.79 -14.04 -13.20
C ASP A 325 3.80 -13.60 -12.14
N MET A 326 4.34 -12.39 -12.24
CA MET A 326 5.23 -11.82 -11.22
C MET A 326 4.52 -11.62 -9.87
N VAL A 327 3.23 -11.22 -9.88
CA VAL A 327 2.40 -11.13 -8.67
C VAL A 327 2.20 -12.52 -8.04
N ASN A 328 1.97 -13.56 -8.85
CA ASN A 328 1.86 -14.93 -8.35
C ASN A 328 3.18 -15.42 -7.73
N ASP A 329 4.33 -15.08 -8.32
CA ASP A 329 5.64 -15.39 -7.75
C ASP A 329 5.88 -14.67 -6.42
N CYS A 330 5.44 -13.41 -6.28
CA CYS A 330 5.48 -12.69 -5.01
C CYS A 330 4.76 -13.48 -3.90
N TYR A 331 3.59 -14.04 -4.19
CA TYR A 331 2.85 -14.85 -3.22
C TYR A 331 3.59 -16.13 -2.83
N ARG A 332 4.22 -16.80 -3.81
CA ARG A 332 5.04 -17.98 -3.55
C ARG A 332 6.23 -17.65 -2.64
N ARG A 333 6.97 -16.58 -2.96
CA ARG A 333 8.12 -16.12 -2.16
C ARG A 333 7.73 -15.73 -0.75
N TRP A 334 6.58 -15.08 -0.56
CA TRP A 334 6.05 -14.75 0.77
C TRP A 334 5.89 -15.99 1.65
N TYR A 335 5.20 -17.03 1.18
CA TYR A 335 4.98 -18.22 2.00
C TYR A 335 6.26 -19.00 2.29
N LEU A 336 7.19 -19.05 1.34
CA LEU A 336 8.52 -19.63 1.58
C LEU A 336 9.29 -18.85 2.66
N ALA A 337 9.28 -17.52 2.59
CA ALA A 337 9.91 -16.69 3.60
C ALA A 337 9.30 -16.94 4.98
N LEU A 338 7.98 -17.03 5.10
CA LEU A 338 7.31 -17.35 6.35
C LEU A 338 7.64 -18.75 6.88
N ALA A 339 7.77 -19.75 6.01
CA ALA A 339 8.12 -21.11 6.41
C ALA A 339 9.54 -21.21 6.97
N GLU A 340 10.46 -20.39 6.46
CA GLU A 340 11.87 -20.33 6.91
C GLU A 340 12.10 -19.38 8.09
N LEU A 341 11.04 -18.75 8.63
CA LEU A 341 11.17 -17.83 9.76
C LEU A 341 11.30 -18.62 11.07
N PRO A 342 12.43 -18.50 11.81
CA PRO A 342 12.61 -19.24 13.05
C PRO A 342 11.78 -18.63 14.19
N SER A 343 11.57 -19.41 15.25
CA SER A 343 10.98 -18.93 16.49
C SER A 343 12.07 -18.36 17.41
N TYR A 344 11.79 -17.19 17.97
CA TYR A 344 12.64 -16.44 18.91
C TYR A 344 12.03 -16.37 20.31
N GLY A 345 10.91 -17.07 20.53
CA GLY A 345 10.14 -17.06 21.77
C GLY A 345 8.97 -16.08 21.73
N GLU A 346 7.91 -16.40 22.47
CA GLU A 346 6.57 -15.80 22.37
C GLU A 346 6.55 -14.26 22.26
N LYS A 347 7.31 -13.57 23.12
CA LYS A 347 7.35 -12.10 23.14
C LYS A 347 7.94 -11.49 21.87
N ILE A 348 8.99 -12.10 21.33
CA ILE A 348 9.63 -11.65 20.09
C ILE A 348 8.76 -12.06 18.91
N ASP A 349 8.30 -13.30 18.88
CA ASP A 349 7.46 -13.86 17.81
C ASP A 349 6.17 -13.06 17.63
N TYR A 350 5.55 -12.56 18.70
CA TYR A 350 4.41 -11.65 18.63
C TYR A 350 4.71 -10.37 17.84
N ASN A 351 5.86 -9.73 18.10
CA ASN A 351 6.26 -8.51 17.39
C ASN A 351 6.67 -8.82 15.94
N VAL A 352 7.31 -9.96 15.71
CA VAL A 352 7.69 -10.42 14.36
C VAL A 352 6.46 -10.65 13.50
N MET A 353 5.44 -11.36 14.01
CA MET A 353 4.21 -11.60 13.26
C MET A 353 3.42 -10.30 13.00
N LYS A 354 3.43 -9.36 13.94
CA LYS A 354 2.90 -8.01 13.67
C LYS A 354 3.68 -7.26 12.59
N PHE A 355 5.00 -7.41 12.55
CA PHE A 355 5.82 -6.79 11.52
C PHE A 355 5.58 -7.41 10.14
N VAL A 356 5.45 -8.74 10.06
CA VAL A 356 5.01 -9.45 8.85
C VAL A 356 3.66 -8.91 8.37
N GLU A 357 2.71 -8.73 9.30
CA GLU A 357 1.40 -8.17 8.98
C GLU A 357 1.49 -6.72 8.48
N ILE A 358 2.41 -5.91 9.02
CA ILE A 358 2.70 -4.56 8.51
C ILE A 358 3.17 -4.62 7.05
N CYS A 359 4.11 -5.49 6.71
CA CYS A 359 4.55 -5.66 5.32
C CYS A 359 3.38 -6.02 4.41
N ARG A 360 2.51 -6.95 4.84
CA ARG A 360 1.31 -7.32 4.08
C ARG A 360 0.35 -6.14 3.93
N ALA A 361 0.13 -5.39 5.01
CA ALA A 361 -0.77 -4.26 5.07
C ALA A 361 -0.31 -3.09 4.18
N VAL A 362 1.00 -2.87 4.03
CA VAL A 362 1.55 -1.86 3.11
C VAL A 362 1.17 -2.18 1.67
N ALA A 363 1.44 -3.40 1.21
CA ALA A 363 1.05 -3.85 -0.12
C ALA A 363 -0.47 -3.80 -0.31
N GLN A 364 -1.23 -4.37 0.63
CA GLN A 364 -2.69 -4.40 0.58
C GLN A 364 -3.31 -3.01 0.58
N GLY A 365 -2.78 -2.10 1.41
CA GLY A 365 -3.20 -0.71 1.48
C GLY A 365 -3.07 -0.02 0.14
N ASN A 366 -1.94 -0.20 -0.55
CA ASN A 366 -1.74 0.34 -1.90
C ASN A 366 -2.81 -0.18 -2.87
N LEU A 367 -3.03 -1.50 -2.92
CA LEU A 367 -4.04 -2.08 -3.82
C LEU A 367 -5.45 -1.49 -3.61
N TYR A 368 -5.91 -1.45 -2.36
CA TYR A 368 -7.24 -0.93 -2.04
C TYR A 368 -7.35 0.58 -2.28
N TRP A 369 -6.30 1.33 -1.93
CA TRP A 369 -6.25 2.76 -2.15
C TRP A 369 -6.29 3.11 -3.65
N ARG A 370 -5.47 2.45 -4.47
CA ARG A 370 -5.44 2.65 -5.93
C ARG A 370 -6.79 2.36 -6.58
N GLN A 371 -7.54 1.36 -6.11
CA GLN A 371 -8.89 1.13 -6.64
C GLN A 371 -9.85 2.28 -6.36
N VAL A 372 -9.79 2.87 -5.17
CA VAL A 372 -10.65 4.00 -4.81
C VAL A 372 -10.25 5.23 -5.62
N ASP A 373 -8.95 5.50 -5.70
CA ASP A 373 -8.37 6.61 -6.46
C ASP A 373 -8.71 6.50 -7.95
N SER A 374 -8.42 5.36 -8.59
CA SER A 374 -8.77 5.10 -9.98
C SER A 374 -10.28 5.17 -10.24
N ALA A 375 -11.12 4.73 -9.30
CA ALA A 375 -12.56 4.90 -9.43
C ALA A 375 -12.96 6.39 -9.37
N VAL A 376 -12.38 7.16 -8.46
CA VAL A 376 -12.63 8.60 -8.33
C VAL A 376 -12.17 9.35 -9.59
N ASP A 377 -11.04 8.98 -10.17
CA ASP A 377 -10.54 9.55 -11.42
C ASP A 377 -11.45 9.20 -12.61
N LEU A 378 -11.86 7.94 -12.75
CA LEU A 378 -12.83 7.51 -13.76
C LEU A 378 -14.17 8.27 -13.63
N PHE A 379 -14.67 8.46 -12.40
CA PHE A 379 -15.89 9.25 -12.17
C PHE A 379 -15.70 10.74 -12.43
N THR A 380 -14.51 11.29 -12.16
CA THR A 380 -14.20 12.70 -12.40
C THR A 380 -14.05 12.97 -13.90
N GLN A 381 -13.41 12.07 -14.65
CA GLN A 381 -13.35 12.09 -16.11
C GLN A 381 -14.72 11.85 -16.75
N GLN A 382 -15.54 10.92 -16.26
CA GLN A 382 -16.92 10.77 -16.76
C GLN A 382 -17.78 12.01 -16.49
N ARG A 383 -17.44 12.83 -15.49
CA ARG A 383 -18.17 14.07 -15.20
C ARG A 383 -17.72 15.22 -16.11
N SER A 384 -16.45 15.27 -16.54
CA SER A 384 -15.98 16.18 -17.59
C SER A 384 -16.39 15.71 -18.99
N GLN A 385 -16.46 14.39 -19.21
CA GLN A 385 -17.01 13.76 -20.42
C GLN A 385 -18.53 13.57 -20.37
N MET A 386 -19.23 14.01 -19.32
CA MET A 386 -20.71 14.02 -19.33
C MET A 386 -21.27 15.09 -20.27
N GLU A 387 -20.42 15.96 -20.81
CA GLU A 387 -20.72 16.77 -22.00
C GLU A 387 -20.45 16.02 -23.33
N VAL A 388 -19.74 14.88 -23.34
CA VAL A 388 -19.54 14.01 -24.52
C VAL A 388 -19.36 12.52 -24.13
N LYS A 389 -20.49 11.78 -24.08
CA LYS A 389 -20.69 10.31 -24.15
C LYS A 389 -20.02 9.37 -23.10
N LEU A 390 -20.89 8.60 -22.41
CA LEU A 390 -20.57 7.50 -21.49
C LEU A 390 -19.86 6.31 -22.17
N THR A 391 -18.79 5.80 -21.55
CA THR A 391 -18.35 4.39 -21.69
C THR A 391 -18.01 3.80 -20.31
N GLU A 392 -18.51 2.59 -20.06
CA GLU A 392 -18.43 1.86 -18.79
C GLU A 392 -17.22 0.92 -18.74
N VAL A 393 -16.50 0.94 -17.61
CA VAL A 393 -15.53 -0.08 -17.20
C VAL A 393 -16.22 -0.98 -16.17
N ILE A 394 -16.14 -2.30 -16.36
CA ILE A 394 -16.72 -3.28 -15.43
C ILE A 394 -15.81 -3.39 -14.20
N VAL A 395 -16.09 -2.54 -13.21
CA VAL A 395 -15.59 -2.73 -11.85
C VAL A 395 -16.54 -3.70 -11.14
N SER A 396 -16.00 -4.66 -10.37
CA SER A 396 -16.77 -5.65 -9.60
C SER A 396 -18.02 -5.03 -8.94
N LYS A 397 -19.19 -5.70 -9.05
CA LYS A 397 -20.48 -5.22 -8.49
C LYS A 397 -20.39 -4.87 -6.98
N GLN A 398 -19.47 -5.50 -6.26
CA GLN A 398 -19.24 -5.20 -4.84
C GLN A 398 -18.63 -3.80 -4.64
N VAL A 399 -17.76 -3.36 -5.55
CA VAL A 399 -17.07 -2.06 -5.52
C VAL A 399 -18.02 -0.93 -5.89
N VAL A 400 -18.84 -1.09 -6.94
CA VAL A 400 -19.87 -0.09 -7.30
C VAL A 400 -20.81 0.14 -6.13
N THR A 401 -21.22 -0.93 -5.44
CA THR A 401 -22.10 -0.85 -4.27
C THR A 401 -21.43 -0.17 -3.08
N TRP A 402 -20.13 -0.40 -2.86
CA TRP A 402 -19.36 0.22 -1.79
C TRP A 402 -19.07 1.71 -2.06
N VAL A 403 -18.61 2.07 -3.26
CA VAL A 403 -18.39 3.46 -3.69
C VAL A 403 -19.70 4.27 -3.60
N LEU A 404 -20.83 3.71 -4.05
CA LEU A 404 -22.13 4.37 -3.91
C LEU A 404 -22.53 4.58 -2.44
N ARG A 405 -22.13 3.71 -1.51
CA ARG A 405 -22.36 3.88 -0.05
C ARG A 405 -21.44 4.95 0.55
N VAL A 406 -20.16 5.01 0.15
CA VAL A 406 -19.22 6.04 0.56
C VAL A 406 -19.66 7.41 0.06
N MET A 407 -20.05 7.52 -1.22
CA MET A 407 -20.57 8.75 -1.83
C MET A 407 -21.89 9.21 -1.19
N LYS A 408 -22.81 8.28 -0.85
CA LYS A 408 -24.04 8.61 -0.11
C LYS A 408 -23.75 9.11 1.30
N SER A 409 -22.68 8.63 1.93
CA SER A 409 -22.25 9.09 3.26
C SER A 409 -21.62 10.49 3.20
N MET A 410 -20.80 10.77 2.18
CA MET A 410 -20.27 12.12 1.92
C MET A 410 -21.37 13.16 1.64
N LYS A 411 -22.42 12.81 0.88
CA LYS A 411 -23.57 13.71 0.66
C LYS A 411 -24.40 13.99 1.92
N ARG A 412 -24.47 13.04 2.87
CA ARG A 412 -25.18 13.26 4.14
C ARG A 412 -24.45 14.23 5.05
N VAL A 413 -23.11 14.19 5.08
CA VAL A 413 -22.29 15.14 5.87
C VAL A 413 -22.43 16.58 5.33
N SER A 414 -22.67 16.77 4.02
CA SER A 414 -22.95 18.10 3.45
C SER A 414 -24.38 18.63 3.69
N CYS A 415 -25.32 17.80 4.16
CA CYS A 415 -26.74 18.19 4.29
C CYS A 415 -27.20 18.45 5.74
N THR A 416 -26.35 18.31 6.74
CA THR A 416 -26.67 18.67 8.14
C THR A 416 -25.87 19.88 8.60
N PHE A 417 -26.10 21.03 7.94
CA PHE A 417 -25.88 22.35 8.53
C PHE A 417 -27.09 23.21 8.18
N ARG A 418 -28.09 23.23 9.07
CA ARG A 418 -29.13 24.26 9.05
C ARG A 418 -28.53 25.53 9.67
N PRO A 419 -28.55 26.69 9.00
CA PRO A 419 -28.14 27.94 9.63
C PRO A 419 -29.22 28.38 10.62
N LEU A 420 -28.85 28.54 11.89
CA LEU A 420 -29.68 29.27 12.85
C LEU A 420 -29.72 30.74 12.41
N ARG A 421 -30.91 31.15 11.95
CA ARG A 421 -31.21 32.51 11.51
C ARG A 421 -31.03 33.49 12.66
N THR A 422 -30.28 34.54 12.37
CA THR A 422 -30.33 35.86 13.02
C THR A 422 -31.76 36.36 13.15
N TRP A 423 -32.15 36.81 14.34
CA TRP A 423 -33.27 37.72 14.55
C TRP A 423 -32.72 38.99 15.19
N SER A 424 -32.90 40.12 14.51
CA SER A 424 -32.92 41.45 15.12
C SER A 424 -34.22 42.14 14.69
N TRP A 425 -34.92 42.76 15.64
CA TRP A 425 -35.53 44.09 15.47
C TRP A 425 -36.06 44.64 16.81
N HIS A 426 -35.48 45.80 17.16
CA HIS A 426 -35.91 47.01 17.90
C HIS A 426 -36.96 47.06 19.04
N GLU A 427 -36.52 47.84 20.04
CA GLU A 427 -37.17 48.94 20.80
C GLU A 427 -38.45 48.71 21.62
N GLY A 428 -38.34 49.03 22.92
CA GLY A 428 -39.49 49.25 23.80
C GLY A 428 -39.10 49.50 25.26
N ARG A 429 -39.14 50.76 25.67
CA ARG A 429 -38.77 51.33 26.98
C ARG A 429 -39.39 50.66 28.22
N ASN A 430 -38.69 50.91 29.34
CA ASN A 430 -39.16 51.29 30.68
C ASN A 430 -39.20 50.25 31.83
N LYS A 431 -38.29 50.53 32.78
CA LYS A 431 -38.51 50.77 34.22
C LYS A 431 -38.53 49.59 35.23
N ARG A 432 -37.56 49.75 36.15
CA ARG A 432 -37.60 49.58 37.62
C ARG A 432 -37.37 48.18 38.19
N GLY A 433 -36.39 48.11 39.10
CA GLY A 433 -36.28 47.07 40.13
C GLY A 433 -34.85 46.92 40.65
N LYS A 434 -34.52 47.64 41.73
CA LYS A 434 -33.24 47.61 42.47
C LYS A 434 -33.13 46.39 43.40
N CYS A 435 -31.88 46.18 43.85
CA CYS A 435 -31.41 45.47 45.05
C CYS A 435 -31.32 43.94 44.93
N SER A 436 -30.22 43.26 45.27
CA SER A 436 -29.02 43.64 46.06
C SER A 436 -27.82 42.86 45.56
#